data_AF-A0A0D7KFJ9-F1
#
_entry.id   AF-A0A0D7KFJ9-F1
#
_cell.length_a   1.000
_cell.length_b   1.000
_cell.length_c   1.000
_cell.angle_alpha   90.00
_cell.angle_beta   90.00
_cell.angle_gamma   90.00
#
_symmetry.space_group_name_H-M   'P 1'
#
loop_
_entity.id
_entity.type
_entity.pdbx_description
1 polymer ?
#
loop_
_entity_poly.entity_id
_entity_poly.type
_entity_poly.pdbx_seq_one_letter_code
_entity_poly.pdbx_strand_id
1 'polypeptide(L)'
;MHKLAGLDLNQYGTIVLGCTHYPYYKHILRDIIPDHIQLIDGSHGTVQRLAQVMQENQLKQSSDTSVRPSIQFMCSSHEQQYIDKLQTALYTYQTFGGMDTNEQSIVRADGEQC
;
A
#
# COMPACT_ATOMS: atom_id res chain seq x y z
N MET A 1 3.71 -18.61 -16.59
CA MET A 1 2.44 -17.91 -16.30
C MET A 1 1.25 -18.73 -16.79
N HIS A 2 0.95 -19.89 -16.17
CA HIS A 2 -0.12 -20.80 -16.67
C HIS A 2 -1.49 -20.56 -16.01
N LYS A 3 -1.53 -19.87 -14.85
CA LYS A 3 -2.77 -19.69 -14.08
C LYS A 3 -3.72 -18.64 -14.66
N LEU A 4 -3.21 -17.69 -15.44
CA LEU A 4 -4.02 -16.66 -16.12
C LEU A 4 -4.34 -17.02 -17.57
N ALA A 5 -3.69 -18.06 -18.12
CA ALA A 5 -3.77 -18.40 -19.54
C ALA A 5 -5.16 -18.85 -20.02
N GLY A 6 -6.04 -19.26 -19.11
CA GLY A 6 -7.42 -19.61 -19.42
C GLY A 6 -8.43 -18.47 -19.25
N LEU A 7 -7.98 -17.26 -18.88
CA LEU A 7 -8.84 -16.11 -18.68
C LEU A 7 -8.69 -15.14 -19.85
N ASP A 8 -9.81 -14.73 -20.44
CA ASP A 8 -9.84 -13.60 -21.36
C ASP A 8 -9.86 -12.30 -20.54
N LEU A 9 -8.67 -11.72 -20.35
CA LEU A 9 -8.49 -10.52 -19.54
C LEU A 9 -9.26 -9.31 -20.08
N ASN A 10 -9.63 -9.28 -21.37
CA ASN A 10 -10.39 -8.17 -21.96
C ASN A 10 -11.83 -8.08 -21.44
N GLN A 11 -12.32 -9.10 -20.74
CA GLN A 11 -13.65 -9.09 -20.11
C GLN A 11 -13.65 -8.38 -18.74
N TYR A 12 -12.49 -7.96 -18.25
CA TYR A 12 -12.33 -7.38 -16.93
C TYR A 12 -11.87 -5.93 -17.03
N GLY A 13 -12.53 -5.03 -16.29
CA GLY A 13 -12.10 -3.62 -16.21
C GLY A 13 -11.13 -3.32 -15.06
N THR A 14 -11.10 -4.19 -14.04
CA THR A 14 -10.40 -3.90 -12.77
C THR A 14 -9.94 -5.18 -12.08
N ILE A 15 -8.76 -5.14 -11.47
CA ILE A 15 -8.22 -6.15 -10.55
C ILE A 15 -7.92 -5.50 -9.21
N VAL A 16 -8.44 -6.10 -8.14
CA VAL A 16 -8.17 -5.67 -6.77
C VAL A 16 -6.98 -6.45 -6.21
N LEU A 17 -5.97 -5.74 -5.71
CA LEU A 17 -4.81 -6.30 -5.02
C LEU A 17 -5.19 -6.68 -3.58
N GLY A 18 -5.95 -7.77 -3.44
CA GLY A 18 -6.63 -8.14 -2.19
C GLY A 18 -5.78 -8.78 -1.09
N CYS A 19 -4.46 -8.87 -1.25
CA CYS A 19 -3.54 -9.34 -0.23
C CYS A 19 -2.55 -8.23 0.08
N THR A 20 -2.17 -8.08 1.36
CA THR A 20 -1.24 -7.03 1.84
C THR A 20 0.12 -7.01 1.12
N HIS A 21 0.49 -8.10 0.44
CA HIS A 21 1.75 -8.22 -0.30
C HIS A 21 1.65 -7.78 -1.77
N TYR A 22 0.45 -7.78 -2.36
CA TYR A 22 0.28 -7.55 -3.79
C TYR A 22 0.57 -6.12 -4.28
N PRO A 23 0.37 -5.05 -3.48
CA PRO A 23 0.78 -3.71 -3.87
C PRO A 23 2.26 -3.61 -4.27
N TYR A 24 3.15 -4.39 -3.65
CA TYR A 24 4.58 -4.39 -3.98
C TYR A 24 4.89 -4.98 -5.37
N TYR A 25 4.00 -5.80 -5.91
CA TYR A 25 4.14 -6.40 -7.24
C TYR A 25 3.42 -5.59 -8.32
N LYS A 26 2.82 -4.44 -7.99
CA LYS A 26 2.00 -3.65 -8.93
C LYS A 26 2.75 -3.35 -10.23
N HIS A 27 4.03 -2.98 -10.17
CA HIS A 27 4.85 -2.72 -11.36
C HIS A 27 4.99 -3.95 -12.25
N ILE A 28 5.38 -5.09 -11.67
CA ILE A 28 5.51 -6.36 -12.40
C ILE A 28 4.16 -6.79 -13.00
N LEU A 29 3.07 -6.58 -12.26
CA LEU A 29 1.72 -6.89 -12.73
C LEU A 29 1.31 -6.02 -13.91
N ARG A 30 1.78 -4.76 -14.00
CA ARG A 30 1.52 -3.90 -15.16
C ARG A 30 2.22 -4.39 -16.43
N ASP A 31 3.35 -5.06 -16.31
CA ASP A 31 4.03 -5.64 -17.48
C ASP A 31 3.27 -6.85 -18.08
N ILE A 32 2.33 -7.43 -17.32
CA ILE A 32 1.63 -8.68 -17.67
C ILE A 32 0.15 -8.42 -18.00
N ILE A 33 -0.46 -7.45 -17.35
CA ILE A 33 -1.90 -7.20 -17.40
C ILE A 33 -2.17 -6.09 -18.43
N PRO A 34 -3.21 -6.22 -19.29
CA PRO A 34 -3.56 -5.17 -20.25
C PRO A 34 -3.81 -3.80 -19.59
N ASP A 35 -3.35 -2.73 -20.26
CA ASP A 35 -3.38 -1.35 -19.72
C ASP A 35 -4.78 -0.83 -19.36
N HIS A 36 -5.83 -1.34 -20.03
CA HIS A 36 -7.21 -0.93 -19.74
C HIS A 36 -7.70 -1.43 -18.37
N ILE A 37 -7.03 -2.41 -17.77
CA ILE A 37 -7.42 -3.00 -16.50
C ILE A 37 -6.83 -2.18 -15.34
N GLN A 38 -7.71 -1.62 -14.53
CA GLN A 38 -7.30 -0.84 -13.36
C GLN A 38 -6.79 -1.76 -12.24
N LEU A 39 -5.58 -1.51 -11.74
CA LEU A 39 -5.08 -2.16 -10.52
C LEU A 39 -5.36 -1.31 -9.28
N ILE A 40 -6.23 -1.80 -8.40
CA ILE A 40 -6.66 -1.10 -7.18
C ILE A 40 -6.00 -1.72 -5.94
N ASP A 41 -5.40 -0.88 -5.10
CA ASP A 41 -4.93 -1.29 -3.77
C ASP A 41 -6.10 -1.37 -2.79
N GLY A 42 -6.33 -2.57 -2.24
CA GLY A 42 -7.37 -2.80 -1.24
C GLY A 42 -7.17 -2.05 0.08
N SER A 43 -5.94 -1.63 0.40
CA SER A 43 -5.63 -0.86 1.60
C SER A 43 -6.33 0.50 1.60
N HIS A 44 -6.35 1.18 0.44
CA HIS A 44 -6.98 2.49 0.29
C HIS A 44 -8.49 2.44 0.53
N GLY A 45 -9.17 1.48 -0.09
CA GLY A 45 -10.61 1.27 0.12
C GLY A 45 -10.93 0.90 1.58
N THR A 46 -10.05 0.13 2.22
CA THR A 46 -10.19 -0.22 3.64
C THR A 46 -10.10 1.02 4.53
N VAL A 47 -9.13 1.90 4.30
CA VAL A 47 -8.98 3.15 5.07
C VAL A 47 -10.17 4.09 4.87
N GLN A 48 -10.65 4.25 3.63
CA GLN A 48 -11.83 5.08 3.34
C GLN A 48 -13.08 4.55 4.05
N ARG A 49 -13.30 3.23 4.00
CA ARG A 49 -14.45 2.61 4.67
C ARG A 49 -14.33 2.74 6.19
N LEU A 50 -13.14 2.56 6.75
CA LEU A 50 -12.90 2.78 8.19
C LEU A 50 -13.23 4.21 8.59
N ALA A 51 -12.76 5.20 7.84
CA ALA A 51 -13.04 6.61 8.11
C ALA A 51 -14.54 6.93 8.06
N GLN A 52 -15.26 6.34 7.10
CA GLN A 52 -16.73 6.46 7.01
C GLN A 52 -17.42 5.85 8.23
N VAL A 53 -17.05 4.63 8.62
CA VAL A 53 -17.64 3.94 9.79
C VAL A 53 -17.36 4.72 11.08
N MET A 54 -16.15 5.26 11.25
CA MET A 54 -15.82 6.11 12.40
C MET A 54 -16.67 7.39 12.43
N GLN A 55 -16.95 7.99 11.27
CA GLN A 55 -17.82 9.16 11.16
C GLN A 55 -19.26 8.84 11.54
N GLU A 56 -19.82 7.78 10.98
CA GLU A 56 -21.20 7.33 11.24
C GLU A 56 -21.43 7.09 12.73
N ASN A 57 -20.44 6.51 13.41
CA ASN A 57 -20.48 6.20 14.83
C ASN A 57 -19.98 7.33 15.76
N GLN A 58 -19.67 8.52 15.21
CA GLN A 58 -19.14 9.66 15.97
C GLN A 58 -17.87 9.33 16.79
N LEU A 59 -17.03 8.43 16.28
CA LEU A 59 -15.77 7.99 16.90
C LEU A 59 -14.55 8.80 16.44
N LYS A 60 -14.76 9.93 15.77
CA LYS A 60 -13.66 10.80 15.37
C LYS A 60 -13.06 11.45 16.62
N GLN A 61 -11.75 11.32 16.77
CA GLN A 61 -11.02 12.06 17.79
C GLN A 61 -11.22 13.56 17.56
N SER A 62 -11.41 14.32 18.64
CA SER A 62 -11.42 15.79 18.60
C SER A 62 -10.16 16.25 17.86
N SER A 63 -10.31 17.19 16.93
CA SER A 63 -9.22 17.76 16.12
C SER A 63 -8.33 18.69 16.95
N ASP A 64 -7.87 18.24 18.11
CA ASP A 64 -6.80 18.90 18.82
C ASP A 64 -5.49 18.58 18.11
N THR A 65 -5.12 19.47 17.19
CA THR A 65 -3.86 19.44 16.44
C THR A 65 -2.61 19.43 17.34
N SER A 66 -2.76 19.66 18.64
CA SER A 66 -1.67 19.61 19.62
C SER A 66 -1.24 18.19 19.97
N VAL A 67 -2.11 17.19 19.76
CA VAL A 67 -1.83 15.79 20.11
C VAL A 67 -1.33 15.04 18.88
N ARG A 68 -0.07 14.59 18.92
CA ARG A 68 0.45 13.66 17.92
C ARG A 68 -0.12 12.25 18.15
N PRO A 69 -0.58 11.55 17.11
CA PRO A 69 -1.03 10.17 17.27
C PRO A 69 0.13 9.29 17.73
N SER A 70 -0.11 8.44 18.73
CA SER A 70 0.84 7.41 19.13
C SER A 70 0.64 6.16 18.26
N ILE A 71 1.73 5.62 17.72
CA ILE A 71 1.72 4.40 16.90
C ILE A 71 2.59 3.38 17.61
N GLN A 72 2.03 2.19 17.86
CA GLN A 72 2.74 1.06 18.46
C GLN A 72 2.66 -0.16 17.53
N PHE A 73 3.80 -0.79 17.27
CA PHE A 73 3.88 -2.05 16.53
C PHE A 73 4.00 -3.23 17.50
N MET A 74 3.31 -4.32 17.21
CA MET A 74 3.30 -5.55 18.02
C MET A 74 3.38 -6.77 17.11
N CYS A 75 4.06 -7.83 17.56
CA CYS A 75 4.22 -9.07 16.82
C CYS A 75 4.14 -10.28 17.76
N SER A 76 3.41 -11.33 17.36
CA SER A 76 3.22 -12.54 18.17
C SER A 76 4.49 -13.35 18.39
N SER A 77 5.47 -13.25 17.49
CA SER A 77 6.77 -13.93 17.64
C SER A 77 7.69 -13.26 18.66
N HIS A 78 7.30 -12.10 19.21
CA HIS A 78 8.13 -11.29 20.13
C HIS A 78 9.52 -10.94 19.57
N GLU A 79 9.68 -10.99 18.26
CA GLU A 79 10.95 -10.71 17.60
C GLU A 79 11.18 -9.20 17.52
N GLN A 80 12.03 -8.66 18.39
CA GLN A 80 12.32 -7.22 18.46
C GLN A 80 12.84 -6.68 17.12
N GLN A 81 13.68 -7.46 16.42
CA GLN A 81 14.21 -7.08 15.11
C GLN A 81 13.11 -6.84 14.07
N TYR A 82 11.98 -7.54 14.16
CA TYR A 82 10.84 -7.30 13.26
C TYR A 82 10.14 -5.98 13.56
N ILE A 83 9.98 -5.64 14.84
CA ILE A 83 9.41 -4.37 15.28
C ILE A 83 10.28 -3.18 14.84
N ASP A 84 11.60 -3.31 15.01
CA ASP A 84 12.56 -2.27 14.62
C ASP A 84 12.51 -2.01 13.10
N LYS A 85 12.36 -3.08 12.29
CA LYS A 85 12.16 -2.99 10.84
C LYS A 85 10.90 -2.21 10.48
N LEU A 86 9.77 -2.48 11.15
CA LEU A 86 8.51 -1.76 10.90
C LEU A 86 8.59 -0.29 11.29
N GLN A 87 9.23 0.03 12.42
CA GLN A 87 9.47 1.41 12.85
C GLN A 87 10.35 2.16 11.85
N THR A 88 11.41 1.50 11.36
CA THR A 88 12.28 2.05 10.32
C THR A 88 11.51 2.28 9.02
N ALA A 89 10.69 1.32 8.60
CA ALA A 89 9.86 1.45 7.41
C ALA A 89 8.87 2.62 7.52
N LEU A 90 8.22 2.80 8.68
CA LEU A 90 7.34 3.94 8.93
C LEU A 90 8.09 5.27 8.88
N TYR A 91 9.26 5.35 9.54
CA TYR A 91 10.10 6.55 9.51
C TYR A 91 10.52 6.90 8.08
N THR A 92 11.00 5.92 7.31
CA THR A 92 11.37 6.08 5.91
C THR A 92 10.17 6.55 5.08
N TYR A 93 8.99 5.95 5.27
CA TYR A 93 7.78 6.36 4.56
C TYR A 93 7.34 7.78 4.90
N GLN A 94 7.38 8.18 6.18
CA GLN A 94 7.00 9.55 6.58
C GLN A 94 8.01 10.60 6.09
N THR A 95 9.29 10.23 6.01
CA THR A 95 10.36 11.14 5.62
C THR A 95 10.47 11.28 4.10
N PHE A 96 10.26 10.18 3.36
CA PHE A 96 10.53 10.11 1.92
C PHE A 96 9.32 9.67 1.07
N GLY A 97 8.30 9.07 1.67
CA GLY A 97 7.14 8.46 0.99
C GLY A 97 5.95 9.40 0.78
N GLY A 98 6.10 10.70 1.04
CA GLY A 98 5.08 11.73 0.79
C GLY A 98 5.02 12.24 -0.65
N MET A 99 5.30 11.40 -1.65
CA MET A 99 5.08 11.72 -3.06
C MET A 99 4.16 10.67 -3.67
N ASP A 100 2.91 11.08 -3.92
CA ASP A 100 2.10 10.47 -4.96
C ASP A 100 2.89 10.51 -6.27
N THR A 101 3.61 9.43 -6.56
CA THR A 101 4.08 9.18 -7.92
C THR A 101 2.88 8.61 -8.67
N ASN A 102 2.02 9.52 -9.12
CA ASN A 102 1.48 9.33 -10.45
C ASN A 102 2.73 9.22 -11.36
N GLU A 103 3.06 7.98 -11.71
CA GLU A 103 4.02 7.52 -12.71
C GLU A 103 5.30 8.35 -12.92
N GLN A 104 6.45 7.68 -12.75
CA GLN A 104 7.81 8.15 -13.07
C GLN A 104 8.51 8.93 -11.95
N SER A 105 9.14 8.19 -11.03
CA SER A 105 10.58 8.28 -10.76
C SER A 105 10.88 7.63 -9.40
N ILE A 106 11.05 6.31 -9.39
CA ILE A 106 11.86 5.68 -8.35
C ILE A 106 13.29 6.08 -8.70
N VAL A 107 13.81 7.11 -8.04
CA VAL A 107 15.24 7.41 -8.06
C VAL A 107 15.93 6.18 -7.50
N ARG A 108 16.64 5.47 -8.38
CA ARG A 108 17.51 4.36 -8.00
C ARG A 108 18.58 4.94 -7.09
N ALA A 109 18.43 4.76 -5.78
CA ALA A 109 19.55 4.81 -4.87
C ALA A 109 20.31 3.52 -5.15
N ASP A 110 21.19 3.56 -6.15
CA ASP A 110 22.37 2.72 -6.34
C ASP A 110 23.00 3.18 -7.66
N GLY A 111 24.09 3.94 -7.52
CA GLY A 111 24.88 4.48 -8.61
C GLY A 111 25.71 3.42 -9.32
N GLU A 112 25.09 2.35 -9.83
CA GLU A 112 25.73 1.43 -10.76
C GLU A 112 24.78 1.10 -11.91
N GLN A 113 25.21 1.53 -13.10
CA GLN A 113 24.57 1.30 -14.38
C GLN A 113 25.20 0.06 -15.00
N CYS A 114 24.41 -1.00 -15.17
CA CYS A 114 24.64 -2.08 -16.12
C CYS A 114 23.27 -2.59 -16.59
#